data_AF-A0A7V6IUQ4-F1
#
_entry.id   AF-A0A7V6IUQ4-F1
#
_cell.length_a   1.000
_cell.length_b   1.000
_cell.length_c   1.000
_cell.angle_alpha   90.00
_cell.angle_beta   90.00
_cell.angle_gamma   90.00
#
_symmetry.space_group_name_H-M   'P 1'
#
loop_
_entity.id
_entity.type
_entity.pdbx_description
1 polymer ?
#
loop_
_entity_poly.entity_id
_entity_poly.type
_entity_poly.pdbx_seq_one_letter_code
_entity_poly.pdbx_strand_id
1 'polypeptide(L)'
;MLNRKKYNPETIEKIIAASTDFYNELRVDEYGRFRSWEHNYKVFHDARELDKVDYDYLSLHLSFYLASWGMYRGSSFLLQKDYRIHIPIIKEVLNHKYDILFGIECSQYKNKNVINLLFELADYISNYYNEIRKEVKEEEVLQDVSETLVTKVLMGVLGCCPAYDRYFKDGLSREHIGIKRFNAKSILELVDLYEANFDKLEETRAKMNVEGLPYPQMKMLDMGFWKIGFDSDTNKGFKKSH
;
A
#
# COMPACT_ATOMS: atom_id res chain seq x y z
N MET A 1 8.05 -30.49 3.84
CA MET A 1 6.93 -30.30 2.91
C MET A 1 5.93 -29.37 3.57
N LEU A 2 5.91 -28.09 3.20
CA LEU A 2 4.93 -27.13 3.70
C LEU A 2 3.56 -27.48 3.08
N ASN A 3 2.56 -27.73 3.92
CA ASN A 3 1.16 -27.84 3.51
C ASN A 3 0.79 -26.56 2.76
N ARG A 4 0.78 -26.59 1.42
CA ARG A 4 0.22 -25.50 0.62
C ARG A 4 -1.25 -25.38 1.02
N LYS A 5 -1.63 -24.28 1.69
CA LYS A 5 -3.05 -23.95 1.90
C LYS A 5 -3.71 -23.99 0.53
N LYS A 6 -4.69 -24.89 0.38
CA LYS A 6 -5.45 -25.03 -0.86
C LYS A 6 -6.49 -23.92 -0.86
N TYR A 7 -6.15 -22.78 -1.47
CA TYR A 7 -7.10 -21.69 -1.64
C TYR A 7 -8.26 -22.16 -2.53
N ASN A 8 -9.48 -21.67 -2.26
CA ASN A 8 -10.62 -21.93 -3.13
C ASN A 8 -10.31 -21.32 -4.51
N PRO A 9 -10.33 -22.08 -5.62
CA PRO A 9 -10.11 -21.54 -6.96
C PRO A 9 -10.99 -20.34 -7.29
N GLU A 10 -12.22 -20.28 -6.75
CA GLU A 10 -13.13 -19.14 -6.92
C GLU A 10 -12.62 -17.85 -6.27
N THR A 11 -11.83 -17.94 -5.20
CA THR A 11 -11.31 -16.76 -4.48
C THR A 11 -10.36 -15.94 -5.36
N ILE A 12 -9.55 -16.60 -6.18
CA ILE A 12 -8.62 -15.91 -7.08
C ILE A 12 -9.36 -15.20 -8.20
N GLU A 13 -10.37 -15.83 -8.77
CA GLU A 13 -11.23 -15.19 -9.78
C GLU A 13 -11.91 -13.93 -9.21
N LYS A 14 -12.37 -13.98 -7.96
CA LYS A 14 -12.92 -12.80 -7.27
C LYS A 14 -11.90 -11.69 -7.07
N ILE A 15 -10.67 -12.03 -6.67
CA ILE A 15 -9.59 -11.03 -6.48
C ILE A 15 -9.22 -10.39 -7.82
N ILE A 16 -9.11 -11.19 -8.89
CA ILE A 16 -8.85 -10.71 -10.25
C ILE A 16 -9.96 -9.79 -10.72
N ALA A 17 -11.23 -10.20 -10.58
CA ALA A 17 -12.39 -9.38 -10.95
C ALA A 17 -12.40 -8.07 -10.15
N ALA A 18 -12.28 -8.14 -8.82
CA ALA A 18 -12.33 -6.96 -7.96
C ALA A 18 -11.17 -5.98 -8.20
N SER A 19 -9.95 -6.48 -8.44
CA SER A 19 -8.81 -5.63 -8.78
C SER A 19 -8.96 -4.99 -10.16
N THR A 20 -9.52 -5.72 -11.14
CA THR A 20 -9.80 -5.20 -12.49
C THR A 20 -10.91 -4.16 -12.47
N ASP A 21 -11.98 -4.40 -11.71
CA ASP A 21 -13.07 -3.46 -11.52
C ASP A 21 -12.57 -2.16 -10.90
N PHE A 22 -11.79 -2.25 -9.81
CA PHE A 22 -11.16 -1.07 -9.21
C PHE A 22 -10.28 -0.32 -10.23
N TYR A 23 -9.43 -1.05 -10.97
CA TYR A 23 -8.53 -0.47 -11.96
C TYR A 23 -9.28 0.27 -13.08
N ASN A 24 -10.39 -0.30 -13.56
CA ASN A 24 -11.21 0.31 -14.60
C ASN A 24 -12.01 1.50 -14.05
N GLU A 25 -12.62 1.37 -12.86
CA GLU A 25 -13.36 2.45 -12.22
C GLU A 25 -12.46 3.67 -11.95
N LEU A 26 -11.20 3.44 -11.58
CA LEU A 26 -10.20 4.51 -11.39
C LEU A 26 -9.99 5.38 -12.64
N ARG A 27 -10.19 4.81 -13.84
CA ARG A 27 -9.99 5.47 -15.14
C ARG A 27 -11.22 6.17 -15.67
N VAL A 28 -12.37 6.02 -15.01
CA VAL A 28 -13.62 6.69 -15.42
C VAL A 28 -13.57 8.18 -15.11
N ASP A 29 -12.95 8.56 -13.99
CA ASP A 29 -12.82 9.95 -13.55
C ASP A 29 -11.34 10.37 -13.55
N GLU A 30 -10.97 11.20 -14.52
CA GLU A 30 -9.61 11.75 -14.64
C GLU A 30 -9.18 12.49 -13.36
N TYR A 31 -10.12 13.07 -12.62
CA TYR A 31 -9.85 13.83 -11.39
C TYR A 31 -10.24 13.05 -10.12
N GLY A 32 -10.45 11.74 -10.26
CA GLY A 32 -10.87 10.86 -9.17
C GLY A 32 -9.84 10.80 -8.04
N ARG A 33 -10.30 10.96 -6.78
CA ARG A 33 -9.43 11.02 -5.59
C ARG A 33 -8.40 9.88 -5.47
N PHE A 34 -8.75 8.67 -5.91
CA PHE A 34 -7.90 7.49 -5.75
C PHE A 34 -6.72 7.48 -6.74
N ARG A 35 -6.77 8.31 -7.81
CA ARG A 35 -5.66 8.51 -8.75
C ARG A 35 -4.44 9.15 -8.11
N SER A 36 -4.61 9.79 -6.95
CA SER A 36 -3.51 10.31 -6.12
C SER A 36 -2.41 9.26 -5.84
N TRP A 37 -2.76 7.97 -5.77
CA TRP A 37 -1.74 6.92 -5.64
C TRP A 37 -0.89 6.76 -6.90
N GLU A 38 -1.49 6.82 -8.10
CA GLU A 38 -0.78 6.68 -9.39
C GLU A 38 0.25 7.80 -9.54
N HIS A 39 -0.16 9.04 -9.28
CA HIS A 39 0.73 10.21 -9.33
C HIS A 39 1.84 10.13 -8.28
N ASN A 40 1.50 9.79 -7.03
CA ASN A 40 2.49 9.63 -5.97
C ASN A 40 3.51 8.54 -6.32
N TYR A 41 3.07 7.35 -6.71
CA TYR A 41 3.95 6.25 -7.04
C TYR A 41 4.92 6.62 -8.19
N LYS A 42 4.41 7.29 -9.23
CA LYS A 42 5.22 7.76 -10.36
C LYS A 42 6.28 8.78 -9.97
N VAL A 43 5.95 9.79 -9.16
CA VAL A 43 6.97 10.79 -8.78
C VAL A 43 8.06 10.21 -7.89
N PHE A 44 7.74 9.19 -7.09
CA PHE A 44 8.74 8.46 -6.30
C PHE A 44 9.60 7.52 -7.15
N HIS A 45 9.05 6.93 -8.22
CA HIS A 45 9.86 6.26 -9.24
C HIS A 45 10.88 7.23 -9.83
N ASP A 46 10.39 8.35 -10.37
CA ASP A 46 11.23 9.29 -11.12
C ASP A 46 12.32 9.91 -10.25
N ALA A 47 12.01 10.18 -8.99
CA ALA A 47 12.98 10.72 -8.03
C ALA A 47 14.21 9.84 -7.81
N ARG A 48 14.14 8.52 -8.07
CA ARG A 48 15.29 7.61 -7.94
C ARG A 48 16.31 7.76 -9.07
N GLU A 49 15.86 8.29 -10.20
CA GLU A 49 16.69 8.51 -11.40
C GLU A 49 17.24 9.95 -11.47
N LEU A 50 16.87 10.82 -10.52
CA LEU A 50 17.30 12.21 -10.50
C LEU A 50 18.60 12.40 -9.71
N ASP A 51 19.54 13.17 -10.28
CA ASP A 51 20.74 13.62 -9.58
C ASP A 51 20.41 14.48 -8.34
N LYS A 52 19.31 15.23 -8.41
CA LYS A 52 18.85 16.12 -7.34
C LYS A 52 17.37 15.91 -7.07
N VAL A 53 17.08 15.34 -5.90
CA VAL A 53 15.71 15.10 -5.43
C VAL A 53 15.09 16.38 -4.87
N ASP A 54 13.88 16.69 -5.31
CA ASP A 54 13.02 17.71 -4.69
C ASP A 54 12.17 17.07 -3.58
N TYR A 55 12.70 17.09 -2.36
CA TYR A 55 12.02 16.51 -1.20
C TYR A 55 10.73 17.25 -0.82
N ASP A 56 10.62 18.55 -1.13
CA ASP A 56 9.42 19.35 -0.80
C ASP A 56 8.25 18.92 -1.69
N TYR A 57 8.53 18.78 -2.99
CA TYR A 57 7.59 18.29 -3.98
C TYR A 57 7.10 16.87 -3.67
N LEU A 58 8.01 15.95 -3.35
CA LEU A 58 7.65 14.59 -2.93
C LEU A 58 6.81 14.57 -1.65
N SER A 59 7.10 15.46 -0.70
CA SER A 59 6.35 15.58 0.54
C SER A 59 4.91 16.02 0.28
N LEU A 60 4.70 16.93 -0.68
CA LEU A 60 3.38 17.36 -1.10
C LEU A 60 2.57 16.20 -1.71
N HIS A 61 3.17 15.42 -2.61
CA HIS A 61 2.54 14.24 -3.23
C HIS A 61 2.16 13.19 -2.19
N LEU A 62 3.09 12.86 -1.28
CA LEU A 62 2.85 11.89 -0.21
C LEU A 62 1.73 12.36 0.72
N SER A 63 1.75 13.63 1.13
CA SER A 63 0.67 14.21 1.92
C SER A 63 -0.68 14.13 1.22
N PHE A 64 -0.75 14.47 -0.07
CA PHE A 64 -2.01 14.46 -0.81
C PHE A 64 -2.55 13.04 -1.03
N TYR A 65 -1.68 12.07 -1.32
CA TYR A 65 -2.04 10.66 -1.34
C TYR A 65 -2.60 10.22 0.01
N LEU A 66 -1.87 10.45 1.10
CA LEU A 66 -2.32 10.06 2.44
C LEU A 66 -3.66 10.73 2.81
N ALA A 67 -3.87 12.00 2.46
CA ALA A 67 -5.13 12.71 2.68
C ALA A 67 -6.29 12.12 1.85
N SER A 68 -6.05 11.87 0.56
CA SER A 68 -7.01 11.26 -0.37
C SER A 68 -7.41 9.83 0.03
N TRP A 69 -6.58 9.17 0.83
CA TRP A 69 -6.86 7.85 1.41
C TRP A 69 -7.23 7.89 2.90
N GLY A 70 -7.56 9.07 3.42
CA GLY A 70 -8.23 9.24 4.71
C GLY A 70 -7.32 9.27 5.95
N MET A 71 -6.03 9.58 5.79
CA MET A 71 -5.09 9.71 6.91
C MET A 71 -5.09 11.09 7.57
N TYR A 72 -5.54 12.12 6.86
CA TYR A 72 -5.69 13.50 7.35
C TYR A 72 -7.15 13.80 7.72
N ARG A 73 -7.75 13.01 8.63
CA ARG A 73 -9.13 13.25 9.12
C ARG A 73 -9.27 12.88 10.59
N GLY A 74 -10.33 13.39 11.21
CA GLY A 74 -10.70 13.06 12.59
C GLY A 74 -9.63 13.47 13.60
N SER A 75 -9.24 12.55 14.48
CA SER A 75 -8.24 12.78 15.55
C SER A 75 -6.81 12.35 15.17
N SER A 76 -6.51 12.25 13.87
CA SER A 76 -5.16 11.95 13.38
C SER A 76 -4.20 13.08 13.75
N PHE A 77 -3.03 12.73 14.32
CA PHE A 77 -1.99 13.71 14.67
C PHE A 77 -1.44 14.44 13.43
N LEU A 78 -1.56 13.84 12.23
CA LEU A 78 -1.14 14.44 10.97
C LEU A 78 -1.89 15.74 10.66
N LEU A 79 -3.11 15.95 11.20
CA LEU A 79 -3.85 17.21 11.03
C LEU A 79 -3.21 18.40 11.74
N GLN A 80 -2.31 18.16 12.70
CA GLN A 80 -1.64 19.20 13.49
C GLN A 80 -0.26 19.56 12.92
N LYS A 81 0.03 19.09 11.71
CA LYS A 81 1.35 19.15 11.10
C LYS A 81 1.21 19.51 9.62
N ASP A 82 2.17 20.27 9.09
CA ASP A 82 2.17 20.63 7.68
C ASP A 82 2.71 19.47 6.81
N TYR A 83 2.64 19.62 5.48
CA TYR A 83 2.97 18.55 4.54
C TYR A 83 4.45 18.14 4.58
N ARG A 84 5.36 18.98 5.11
CA ARG A 84 6.81 18.72 5.13
C ARG A 84 7.25 17.73 6.20
N ILE A 85 6.36 17.30 7.10
CA ILE A 85 6.69 16.27 8.09
C ILE A 85 7.16 14.96 7.47
N HIS A 86 6.87 14.71 6.20
CA HIS A 86 7.27 13.45 5.57
C HIS A 86 8.71 13.46 5.06
N ILE A 87 9.38 14.63 5.03
CA ILE A 87 10.73 14.76 4.45
C ILE A 87 11.74 13.76 5.04
N PRO A 88 11.82 13.53 6.37
CA PRO A 88 12.75 12.53 6.91
C PRO A 88 12.47 11.10 6.42
N ILE A 89 11.19 10.71 6.35
CA ILE A 89 10.77 9.42 5.78
C ILE A 89 11.15 9.33 4.30
N ILE A 90 10.92 10.39 3.52
CA ILE A 90 11.22 10.41 2.08
C ILE A 90 12.72 10.24 1.83
N LYS A 91 13.56 10.89 2.63
CA LYS A 91 15.01 10.73 2.57
C LYS A 91 15.44 9.28 2.86
N GLU A 92 14.84 8.65 3.87
CA GLU A 92 15.14 7.25 4.20
C GLU A 92 14.68 6.30 3.08
N VAL A 93 13.44 6.46 2.60
CA VAL A 93 12.84 5.63 1.54
C VAL A 93 13.64 5.67 0.22
N LEU A 94 14.25 6.81 -0.10
CA LEU A 94 15.06 7.00 -1.31
C LEU A 94 16.50 6.52 -1.16
N ASN A 95 16.89 5.94 -0.01
CA ASN A 95 18.18 5.28 0.10
C ASN A 95 18.23 4.07 -0.84
N HIS A 96 19.29 3.96 -1.65
CA HIS A 96 19.48 2.89 -2.62
C HIS A 96 19.34 1.48 -2.06
N LYS A 97 19.59 1.27 -0.75
CA LYS A 97 19.39 -0.04 -0.11
C LYS A 97 17.94 -0.52 -0.17
N TYR A 98 16.97 0.37 -0.36
CA TYR A 98 15.55 0.05 -0.49
C TYR A 98 15.04 0.02 -1.93
N ASP A 99 15.87 0.27 -2.94
CA ASP A 99 15.42 0.29 -4.34
C ASP A 99 14.83 -1.05 -4.78
N ILE A 100 15.35 -2.16 -4.22
CA ILE A 100 14.80 -3.50 -4.44
C ILE A 100 13.33 -3.66 -4.00
N LEU A 101 12.83 -2.78 -3.13
CA LEU A 101 11.44 -2.81 -2.68
C LEU A 101 10.51 -2.08 -3.66
N PHE A 102 11.01 -1.21 -4.54
CA PHE A 102 10.17 -0.45 -5.45
C PHE A 102 9.55 -1.37 -6.51
N GLY A 103 8.22 -1.53 -6.50
CA GLY A 103 7.51 -2.40 -7.44
C GLY A 103 7.90 -3.89 -7.34
N ILE A 104 8.51 -4.28 -6.23
CA ILE A 104 9.06 -5.62 -5.95
C ILE A 104 8.12 -6.76 -6.36
N GLU A 105 8.69 -7.79 -6.96
CA GLU A 105 7.98 -9.02 -7.27
C GLU A 105 7.80 -9.86 -5.99
N CYS A 106 6.63 -10.48 -5.83
CA CYS A 106 6.30 -11.37 -4.71
C CYS A 106 7.37 -12.44 -4.47
N SER A 107 7.93 -13.02 -5.55
CA SER A 107 8.97 -14.06 -5.46
C SER A 107 10.22 -13.60 -4.71
N GLN A 108 10.57 -12.31 -4.78
CA GLN A 108 11.78 -11.74 -4.17
C GLN A 108 11.70 -11.66 -2.64
N TYR A 109 10.51 -11.63 -2.05
CA TYR A 109 10.31 -11.64 -0.60
C TYR A 109 10.74 -12.93 0.10
N LYS A 110 10.93 -14.02 -0.65
CA LYS A 110 11.51 -15.27 -0.11
C LYS A 110 12.97 -15.10 0.33
N ASN A 111 13.65 -14.08 -0.18
CA ASN A 111 14.96 -13.70 0.34
C ASN A 111 14.80 -13.01 1.70
N LYS A 112 15.35 -13.64 2.75
CA LYS A 112 15.31 -13.12 4.12
C LYS A 112 15.87 -11.69 4.24
N ASN A 113 16.88 -11.33 3.44
CA ASN A 113 17.45 -9.99 3.49
C ASN A 113 16.46 -8.95 2.94
N VAL A 114 15.70 -9.29 1.90
CA VAL A 114 14.72 -8.39 1.28
C VAL A 114 13.53 -8.15 2.20
N ILE A 115 12.98 -9.22 2.81
CA ILE A 115 11.91 -9.05 3.79
C ILE A 115 12.39 -8.30 5.05
N ASN A 116 13.64 -8.48 5.47
CA ASN A 116 14.21 -7.70 6.58
C ASN A 116 14.31 -6.20 6.22
N LEU A 117 14.71 -5.84 4.99
CA LEU A 117 14.72 -4.44 4.54
C LEU A 117 13.34 -3.80 4.59
N LEU A 118 12.28 -4.54 4.23
CA LEU A 118 10.89 -4.06 4.35
C LEU A 118 10.55 -3.70 5.81
N PHE A 119 10.90 -4.57 6.76
CA PHE A 119 10.58 -4.33 8.17
C PHE A 119 11.50 -3.29 8.82
N GLU A 120 12.76 -3.21 8.41
CA GLU A 120 13.67 -2.12 8.82
C GLU A 120 13.08 -0.75 8.44
N LEU A 121 12.62 -0.60 7.19
CA LEU A 121 11.99 0.63 6.72
C LEU A 121 10.66 0.91 7.44
N ALA A 122 9.85 -0.12 7.66
CA ALA A 122 8.59 0.03 8.38
C ALA A 122 8.81 0.50 9.83
N ASP A 123 9.82 -0.05 10.51
CA ASP A 123 10.19 0.32 11.87
C ASP A 123 10.69 1.77 11.89
N TYR A 124 11.51 2.19 10.92
CA TYR A 124 11.92 3.58 10.80
C TYR A 124 10.72 4.54 10.67
N ILE A 125 9.79 4.25 9.75
CA ILE A 125 8.59 5.07 9.52
C ILE A 125 7.73 5.14 10.79
N SER A 126 7.53 3.98 11.44
CA SER A 126 6.75 3.89 12.68
C SER A 126 7.37 4.73 13.79
N ASN A 127 8.68 4.59 14.01
CA ASN A 127 9.41 5.31 15.05
C ASN A 127 9.37 6.82 14.82
N TYR A 128 9.64 7.27 13.59
CA TYR A 128 9.58 8.69 13.23
C TYR A 128 8.19 9.29 13.50
N TYR A 129 7.12 8.66 13.02
CA TYR A 129 5.78 9.17 13.29
C TYR A 129 5.38 9.10 14.77
N ASN A 130 5.91 8.15 15.52
CA ASN A 130 5.64 8.04 16.95
C ASN A 130 6.24 9.23 17.71
N GLU A 131 7.44 9.67 17.35
CA GLU A 131 8.05 10.89 17.89
C GLU A 131 7.17 12.12 17.62
N ILE A 132 6.77 12.31 16.35
CA ILE A 132 5.89 13.44 15.96
C ILE A 132 4.54 13.38 16.69
N ARG A 133 3.97 12.19 16.87
CA ARG A 133 2.69 12.01 17.56
C ARG A 133 2.77 12.39 19.03
N LYS A 134 3.90 12.11 19.70
CA LYS A 134 4.13 12.49 21.11
C LYS A 134 4.26 13.99 21.31
N GLU A 135 4.75 14.72 20.30
CA GLU A 135 4.78 16.19 20.35
C GLU A 135 3.40 16.85 20.25
N VAL A 136 2.44 16.17 19.63
CA VAL A 136 1.09 16.71 19.37
C VAL A 136 0.11 16.42 20.50
N LYS A 137 0.30 15.31 21.22
CA LYS A 137 -0.63 14.88 22.27
C LYS A 137 -0.09 15.23 23.65
N GLU A 138 -0.87 16.02 24.39
CA GLU A 138 -0.57 16.40 25.79
C GLU A 138 -0.60 15.21 26.75
N GLU A 139 -1.34 14.15 26.40
CA GLU A 139 -1.44 12.91 27.18
C GLU A 139 -0.57 11.78 26.62
N GLU A 140 -0.05 10.94 27.52
CA GLU A 140 0.73 9.77 27.15
C GLU A 140 -0.09 8.82 26.26
N VAL A 141 0.41 8.62 25.05
CA VAL A 141 -0.31 7.86 24.03
C VAL A 141 0.10 6.40 24.13
N LEU A 142 -0.70 5.60 24.84
CA LEU A 142 -0.42 4.17 25.05
C LEU A 142 -0.55 3.30 23.78
N GLN A 143 -1.09 3.85 22.69
CA GLN A 143 -1.28 3.12 21.43
C GLN A 143 -0.22 3.50 20.41
N ASP A 144 0.43 2.49 19.83
CA ASP A 144 1.37 2.63 18.71
C ASP A 144 0.78 3.39 17.53
N VAL A 145 1.65 3.94 16.68
CA VAL A 145 1.26 4.47 15.37
C VAL A 145 0.49 3.40 14.61
N SER A 146 -0.59 3.80 13.96
CA SER A 146 -1.41 2.86 13.20
C SER A 146 -0.56 2.17 12.14
N GLU A 147 -0.55 0.83 12.17
CA GLU A 147 -0.02 -0.03 11.12
C GLU A 147 -0.48 0.41 9.72
N THR A 148 -1.72 0.90 9.60
CA THR A 148 -2.29 1.44 8.37
C THR A 148 -1.54 2.66 7.85
N LEU A 149 -1.05 3.56 8.72
CA LEU A 149 -0.26 4.71 8.27
C LEU A 149 1.06 4.25 7.66
N VAL A 150 1.79 3.39 8.38
CA VAL A 150 3.09 2.86 7.94
C VAL A 150 2.96 2.15 6.60
N THR A 151 2.00 1.23 6.51
CA THR A 151 1.77 0.44 5.30
C THR A 151 1.19 1.27 4.14
N LYS A 152 0.40 2.32 4.40
CA LYS A 152 0.02 3.28 3.34
C LYS A 152 1.23 4.05 2.82
N VAL A 153 2.15 4.49 3.66
CA VAL A 153 3.40 5.11 3.18
C VAL A 153 4.15 4.14 2.29
N LEU A 154 4.41 2.91 2.75
CA LEU A 154 5.09 1.87 1.97
C LEU A 154 4.39 1.57 0.63
N MET A 155 3.06 1.43 0.63
CA MET A 155 2.25 1.25 -0.58
C MET A 155 2.36 2.46 -1.52
N GLY A 156 2.29 3.68 -0.99
CA GLY A 156 2.34 4.91 -1.78
C GLY A 156 3.68 5.10 -2.48
N VAL A 157 4.78 4.94 -1.74
CA VAL A 157 6.12 5.35 -2.17
C VAL A 157 6.92 4.23 -2.85
N LEU A 158 6.57 2.97 -2.60
CA LEU A 158 7.26 1.79 -3.14
C LEU A 158 6.32 0.78 -3.79
N GLY A 159 5.02 0.79 -3.50
CA GLY A 159 4.09 -0.24 -3.98
C GLY A 159 4.41 -1.64 -3.44
N CYS A 160 5.15 -1.73 -2.33
CA CYS A 160 5.81 -2.96 -1.89
C CYS A 160 4.97 -3.83 -0.94
N CYS A 161 3.96 -3.27 -0.28
CA CYS A 161 3.05 -4.07 0.54
C CYS A 161 1.64 -3.46 0.53
N PRO A 162 0.59 -4.27 0.75
CA PRO A 162 -0.77 -3.75 0.95
C PRO A 162 -0.85 -2.70 2.06
N ALA A 163 -1.85 -1.83 2.01
CA ALA A 163 -2.02 -0.72 2.93
C ALA A 163 -2.60 -1.10 4.31
N TYR A 164 -2.87 -2.40 4.54
CA TYR A 164 -3.46 -2.97 5.77
C TYR A 164 -4.57 -2.11 6.40
N ASP A 165 -5.38 -1.43 5.58
CA ASP A 165 -6.49 -0.63 6.07
C ASP A 165 -7.70 -1.51 6.37
N ARG A 166 -8.79 -0.88 6.84
CA ARG A 166 -10.01 -1.61 7.22
C ARG A 166 -10.53 -2.49 6.09
N TYR A 167 -10.54 -1.99 4.85
CA TYR A 167 -11.15 -2.69 3.73
C TYR A 167 -10.27 -3.83 3.21
N PHE A 168 -8.95 -3.63 3.15
CA PHE A 168 -8.02 -4.72 2.85
C PHE A 168 -8.15 -5.86 3.87
N LYS A 169 -8.16 -5.53 5.17
CA LYS A 169 -8.32 -6.50 6.26
C LYS A 169 -9.66 -7.22 6.22
N ASP A 170 -10.73 -6.53 5.84
CA ASP A 170 -12.06 -7.12 5.68
C ASP A 170 -12.11 -8.08 4.49
N GLY A 171 -11.53 -7.70 3.34
CA GLY A 171 -11.40 -8.56 2.17
C GLY A 171 -10.65 -9.86 2.48
N LEU A 172 -9.52 -9.77 3.17
CA LEU A 172 -8.79 -10.95 3.67
C LEU A 172 -9.69 -11.86 4.52
N SER A 173 -10.48 -11.26 5.42
CA SER A 173 -11.37 -11.99 6.31
C SER A 173 -12.47 -12.75 5.56
N ARG A 174 -13.03 -12.13 4.52
CA ARG A 174 -14.15 -12.67 3.72
C ARG A 174 -13.71 -13.81 2.81
N GLU A 175 -12.51 -13.69 2.26
CA GLU A 175 -11.93 -14.73 1.42
C GLU A 175 -11.18 -15.80 2.23
N HIS A 176 -11.19 -15.68 3.57
CA HIS A 176 -10.49 -16.59 4.49
C HIS A 176 -8.99 -16.72 4.17
N ILE A 177 -8.36 -15.62 3.76
CA ILE A 177 -6.95 -15.54 3.38
C ILE A 177 -6.15 -14.76 4.40
N GLY A 178 -4.93 -15.25 4.66
CA GLY A 178 -3.86 -14.43 5.21
C GLY A 178 -4.04 -14.04 6.68
N ILE A 179 -3.18 -13.14 7.10
CA ILE A 179 -3.17 -12.57 8.45
C ILE A 179 -3.58 -11.11 8.33
N LYS A 180 -4.44 -10.64 9.23
CA LYS A 180 -4.95 -9.24 9.21
C LYS A 180 -4.01 -8.26 9.91
N ARG A 181 -2.71 -8.56 9.93
CA ARG A 181 -1.65 -7.79 10.60
C ARG A 181 -0.43 -7.76 9.70
N PHE A 182 0.23 -6.62 9.63
CA PHE A 182 1.46 -6.43 8.91
C PHE A 182 2.62 -7.06 9.69
N ASN A 183 3.07 -8.21 9.20
CA ASN A 183 4.23 -8.92 9.70
C ASN A 183 4.77 -9.83 8.59
N ALA A 184 5.98 -10.36 8.77
CA ALA A 184 6.65 -11.17 7.76
C ALA A 184 5.82 -12.37 7.30
N LYS A 185 5.14 -13.04 8.25
CA LYS A 185 4.27 -14.18 7.93
C LYS A 185 3.11 -13.76 7.03
N SER A 186 2.50 -12.61 7.29
CA SER A 186 1.41 -12.09 6.47
C SER A 186 1.85 -11.76 5.05
N ILE A 187 3.01 -11.13 4.89
CA ILE A 187 3.60 -10.86 3.56
C ILE A 187 3.88 -12.17 2.82
N LEU A 188 4.48 -13.16 3.48
CA LEU A 188 4.77 -14.45 2.86
C LEU A 188 3.49 -15.23 2.49
N GLU A 189 2.41 -15.14 3.26
CA GLU A 189 1.13 -15.76 2.86
C GLU A 189 0.52 -15.11 1.60
N LEU A 190 0.74 -13.81 1.37
CA LEU A 190 0.35 -13.14 0.13
C LEU A 190 1.26 -13.51 -1.04
N VAL A 191 2.55 -13.70 -0.79
CA VAL A 191 3.52 -14.20 -1.77
C VAL A 191 3.14 -15.61 -2.23
N ASP A 192 2.88 -16.50 -1.28
CA ASP A 192 2.46 -17.88 -1.56
C ASP A 192 1.15 -17.91 -2.36
N LEU A 193 0.20 -17.02 -2.03
CA LEU A 193 -1.04 -16.85 -2.80
C LEU A 193 -0.77 -16.40 -4.24
N TYR A 194 0.10 -15.40 -4.42
CA TYR A 194 0.42 -14.85 -5.74
C TYR A 194 1.10 -15.90 -6.62
N GLU A 195 2.15 -16.55 -6.12
CA GLU A 195 2.91 -17.54 -6.87
C GLU A 195 2.09 -18.81 -7.19
N ALA A 196 1.21 -19.23 -6.29
CA ALA A 196 0.31 -20.35 -6.54
C ALA A 196 -0.66 -20.08 -7.71
N ASN A 197 -0.86 -18.80 -8.07
CA ASN A 197 -1.80 -18.35 -9.09
C ASN A 197 -1.15 -17.40 -10.10
N PHE A 198 0.18 -17.52 -10.27
CA PHE A 198 1.02 -16.57 -11.01
C PHE A 198 0.48 -16.34 -12.42
N ASP A 199 0.27 -17.39 -13.20
CA ASP A 199 -0.15 -17.28 -14.60
C ASP A 199 -1.45 -16.46 -14.76
N LYS A 200 -2.47 -16.74 -13.91
CA LYS A 200 -3.77 -16.05 -13.97
C LYS A 200 -3.67 -14.58 -13.56
N LEU A 201 -2.92 -14.32 -12.47
CA LEU A 201 -2.74 -12.96 -11.97
C LEU A 201 -1.93 -12.11 -12.95
N GLU A 202 -0.85 -12.67 -13.50
CA GLU A 202 0.01 -11.99 -14.46
C GLU A 202 -0.67 -11.75 -15.81
N GLU A 203 -1.48 -12.69 -16.31
CA GLU A 203 -2.28 -12.48 -17.53
C GLU A 203 -3.17 -11.23 -17.43
N THR A 204 -3.67 -10.94 -16.23
CA THR A 204 -4.49 -9.76 -15.96
C THR A 204 -3.63 -8.53 -15.66
N ARG A 205 -2.66 -8.65 -14.75
CA ARG A 205 -1.79 -7.54 -14.33
C ARG A 205 -0.97 -6.95 -15.48
N ALA A 206 -0.53 -7.77 -16.43
CA ALA A 206 0.22 -7.30 -17.60
C ALA A 206 -0.57 -6.34 -18.50
N LYS A 207 -1.91 -6.33 -18.40
CA LYS A 207 -2.80 -5.39 -19.10
C LYS A 207 -3.00 -4.08 -18.32
N MET A 208 -2.44 -3.99 -17.11
CA MET A 208 -2.53 -2.85 -16.20
C MET A 208 -1.21 -2.06 -16.16
N ASN A 209 -1.30 -0.74 -16.07
CA ASN A 209 -0.14 0.13 -15.89
C ASN A 209 -0.48 1.34 -15.00
N VAL A 210 0.56 1.99 -14.49
CA VAL A 210 0.47 3.21 -13.69
C VAL A 210 1.41 4.25 -14.28
N GLU A 211 0.86 5.26 -14.94
CA GLU A 211 1.64 6.38 -15.50
C GLU A 211 2.84 5.88 -16.35
N GLY A 212 2.62 4.84 -17.16
CA GLY A 212 3.65 4.21 -18.00
C GLY A 212 4.53 3.17 -17.29
N LEU A 213 4.34 2.91 -16.00
CA LEU A 213 5.03 1.87 -15.23
C LEU A 213 4.19 0.58 -15.15
N PRO A 214 4.82 -0.60 -15.00
CA PRO A 214 4.10 -1.83 -14.69
C PRO A 214 3.29 -1.71 -13.39
N TYR A 215 2.08 -2.27 -13.35
CA TYR A 215 1.26 -2.25 -12.14
C TYR A 215 1.83 -3.20 -11.07
N PRO A 216 2.15 -2.77 -9.84
CA PRO A 216 2.83 -3.63 -8.86
C PRO A 216 2.00 -4.86 -8.46
N GLN A 217 2.65 -6.01 -8.25
CA GLN A 217 1.99 -7.25 -7.83
C GLN A 217 1.25 -7.08 -6.49
N MET A 218 1.91 -6.46 -5.52
CA MET A 218 1.32 -6.17 -4.21
C MET A 218 0.18 -5.15 -4.29
N LYS A 219 0.20 -4.24 -5.28
CA LYS A 219 -0.91 -3.31 -5.54
C LYS A 219 -2.13 -4.03 -6.10
N MET A 220 -1.94 -5.00 -7.00
CA MET A 220 -3.04 -5.83 -7.51
C MET A 220 -3.74 -6.58 -6.37
N LEU A 221 -2.97 -7.21 -5.47
CA LEU A 221 -3.52 -7.87 -4.28
C LEU A 221 -4.23 -6.88 -3.36
N ASP A 222 -3.60 -5.75 -3.06
CA ASP A 222 -4.18 -4.70 -2.21
C ASP A 222 -5.55 -4.26 -2.74
N MET A 223 -5.64 -3.90 -4.02
CA MET A 223 -6.89 -3.40 -4.60
C MET A 223 -7.96 -4.48 -4.76
N GLY A 224 -7.58 -5.73 -5.04
CA GLY A 224 -8.52 -6.85 -5.08
C GLY A 224 -9.19 -7.08 -3.72
N PHE A 225 -8.40 -7.25 -2.66
CA PHE A 225 -8.96 -7.42 -1.31
C PHE A 225 -9.66 -6.17 -0.80
N TRP A 226 -9.10 -4.98 -1.07
CA TRP A 226 -9.70 -3.72 -0.68
C TRP A 226 -11.09 -3.55 -1.31
N LYS A 227 -11.25 -3.84 -2.61
CA LYS A 227 -12.53 -3.73 -3.31
C LYS A 227 -13.57 -4.72 -2.77
N ILE A 228 -13.17 -5.97 -2.51
CA ILE A 228 -14.04 -6.97 -1.86
C ILE A 228 -14.54 -6.47 -0.50
N GLY A 229 -13.64 -5.92 0.33
CA GLY A 229 -14.02 -5.33 1.61
C GLY A 229 -14.90 -4.09 1.47
N PHE A 230 -14.57 -3.19 0.54
CA PHE A 230 -15.27 -1.93 0.33
C PHE A 230 -16.71 -2.12 -0.16
N ASP A 231 -16.93 -2.96 -1.18
CA ASP A 231 -18.25 -3.19 -1.76
C ASP A 231 -19.21 -3.82 -0.76
N SER A 232 -18.66 -4.61 0.17
CA SER A 232 -19.43 -5.27 1.21
C SER A 232 -19.92 -4.34 2.32
N ASP A 233 -19.20 -3.23 2.58
CA ASP A 233 -19.56 -2.21 3.58
C ASP A 233 -20.54 -1.18 2.98
N THR A 234 -20.53 -1.01 1.67
CA THR A 234 -21.24 0.09 0.98
C THR A 234 -22.51 -0.33 0.24
N ASN A 235 -22.72 -1.63 0.00
CA ASN A 235 -23.80 -2.20 -0.82
C ASN A 235 -23.94 -1.54 -2.22
N LYS A 236 -22.96 -0.72 -2.66
CA LYS A 236 -22.93 0.05 -3.91
C LYS A 236 -21.46 0.45 -4.20
N GLY A 237 -20.97 0.23 -5.43
CA GLY A 237 -19.63 0.67 -5.89
C GLY A 237 -19.40 2.19 -5.76
N PHE A 238 -18.21 2.69 -6.14
CA PHE A 238 -17.78 4.09 -5.90
C PHE A 238 -18.91 5.11 -6.11
N LYS A 239 -19.60 5.48 -5.04
CA LYS A 239 -20.64 6.51 -5.15
C LYS A 239 -19.93 7.83 -5.42
N LYS A 240 -20.41 8.55 -6.45
CA LYS A 240 -20.22 10.00 -6.52
C LYS A 240 -20.68 10.57 -5.18
N SER A 241 -19.77 11.16 -4.43
CA SER A 241 -20.12 11.85 -3.18
C SER A 241 -21.14 12.94 -3.49
N HIS A 242 -22.22 12.98 -2.70
CA HIS A 242 -23.12 14.12 -2.63
C HIS A 242 -22.42 15.31 -1.97
#